data_AF-A0A453D593-F1
#
_entry.id   AF-A0A453D593-F1
#
_cell.length_a   1.000
_cell.length_b   1.000
_cell.length_c   1.000
_cell.angle_alpha   90.00
_cell.angle_beta   90.00
_cell.angle_gamma   90.00
#
_symmetry.space_group_name_H-M   'P 1'
#
loop_
_entity.id
_entity.type
_entity.pdbx_description
1 polymer ?
#
loop_
_entity_poly.entity_id
_entity_poly.type
_entity_poly.pdbx_seq_one_letter_code
_entity_poly.pdbx_strand_id
1 'polypeptide(L)'
;QPLSSTALYISRSRISKETAGGMAMAAAEARLRQEKVKKFEDFVDRRLKPDLVNAIAQRDNLFQQQKTFLDLKKNIENLEKNGVTSMRSMVNLGSEVYMQAEVPDTRHIFVDIGLGFHVEFTWQEALQFISVREARLARQIDEYTHLIASIKAQIKMVYVKVSANSFSYQRSELPGETHQTCGGEVYAW
;
A
#
# COMPACT_ATOMS: atom_id res chain seq x y z
N GLN A 1 51.29 -45.33 -29.06
CA GLN A 1 50.88 -46.25 -27.98
C GLN A 1 49.47 -45.89 -27.55
N PRO A 2 48.47 -46.80 -27.62
CA PRO A 2 47.12 -46.48 -27.15
C PRO A 2 47.10 -46.46 -25.62
N LEU A 3 46.49 -45.43 -25.04
CA LEU A 3 46.23 -45.36 -23.60
C LEU A 3 45.42 -46.60 -23.17
N SER A 4 45.85 -47.25 -22.09
CA SER A 4 45.19 -48.46 -21.54
C SER A 4 43.69 -48.22 -21.31
N SER A 5 42.85 -49.19 -21.70
CA SER A 5 41.38 -49.19 -21.50
C SER A 5 40.98 -48.86 -20.06
N THR A 6 41.80 -49.29 -19.08
CA THR A 6 41.61 -49.00 -17.66
C THR A 6 41.81 -47.52 -17.32
N ALA A 7 42.75 -46.83 -17.97
CA ALA A 7 42.99 -45.41 -17.76
C ALA A 7 41.85 -44.55 -18.33
N LEU A 8 41.30 -44.93 -19.48
CA LEU A 8 40.10 -44.29 -20.04
C LEU A 8 38.88 -44.48 -19.12
N TYR A 9 38.69 -45.66 -18.55
CA TYR A 9 37.56 -45.94 -17.64
C TYR A 9 37.67 -45.17 -16.31
N ILE A 10 38.87 -45.09 -15.73
CA ILE A 10 39.12 -44.32 -14.50
C ILE A 10 38.92 -42.81 -14.74
N SER A 11 39.37 -42.28 -15.87
CA SER A 11 39.14 -40.87 -16.23
C SER A 11 37.66 -40.58 -16.45
N ARG A 12 36.92 -41.45 -17.16
CA ARG A 12 35.48 -41.27 -17.41
C ARG A 12 34.65 -41.35 -16.12
N SER A 13 34.99 -42.27 -15.23
CA SER A 13 34.32 -42.42 -13.93
C SER A 13 34.62 -41.27 -12.96
N ARG A 14 35.84 -40.70 -13.01
CA ARG A 14 36.18 -39.48 -12.26
C ARG A 14 35.40 -38.26 -12.76
N ILE A 15 35.34 -38.06 -14.08
CA ILE A 15 34.56 -36.99 -14.71
C ILE A 15 33.06 -37.12 -14.39
N SER A 16 32.48 -38.32 -14.47
CA SER A 16 31.07 -38.54 -14.10
C SER A 16 30.80 -38.27 -12.61
N LYS A 17 31.73 -38.58 -11.70
CA LYS A 17 31.58 -38.28 -10.27
C LYS A 17 31.70 -36.78 -9.98
N GLU A 18 32.62 -36.08 -10.64
CA GLU A 18 32.77 -34.61 -10.52
C GLU A 18 31.55 -33.87 -11.08
N THR A 19 30.99 -34.34 -12.21
CA THR A 19 29.80 -33.76 -12.83
C THR A 19 28.55 -33.98 -11.96
N ALA A 20 28.40 -35.18 -11.38
CA ALA A 20 27.31 -35.48 -10.45
C ALA A 20 27.41 -34.65 -9.14
N GLY A 21 28.61 -34.43 -8.63
CA GLY A 21 28.85 -33.55 -7.47
C GLY A 21 28.48 -32.09 -7.75
N GLY A 22 28.82 -31.58 -8.95
CA GLY A 22 28.44 -30.23 -9.38
C GLY A 22 26.93 -30.05 -9.52
N MET A 23 26.23 -31.03 -10.10
CA MET A 23 24.77 -31.00 -10.22
C MET A 23 24.06 -31.05 -8.86
N ALA A 24 24.57 -31.83 -7.90
CA ALA A 24 24.00 -31.91 -6.56
C ALA A 24 24.13 -30.59 -5.78
N MET A 25 25.27 -29.91 -5.91
CA MET A 25 25.50 -28.58 -5.30
C MET A 25 24.57 -27.52 -5.90
N ALA A 26 24.43 -27.47 -7.23
CA ALA A 26 23.51 -26.55 -7.91
C ALA A 26 22.05 -26.78 -7.50
N ALA A 27 21.63 -28.04 -7.36
CA ALA A 27 20.27 -28.38 -6.90
C ALA A 27 20.01 -27.96 -5.45
N ALA A 28 20.99 -28.09 -4.56
CA ALA A 28 20.89 -27.64 -3.18
C ALA A 28 20.76 -26.10 -3.08
N GLU A 29 21.55 -25.36 -3.86
CA GLU A 29 21.46 -23.90 -3.94
C GLU A 29 20.12 -23.42 -4.52
N ALA A 30 19.63 -24.09 -5.57
CA ALA A 30 18.32 -23.79 -6.16
C ALA A 30 17.19 -24.00 -5.14
N ARG A 31 17.24 -25.06 -4.35
CA ARG A 31 16.26 -25.34 -3.29
C ARG A 31 16.26 -24.27 -2.20
N LEU A 32 17.43 -23.88 -1.71
CA LEU A 32 17.58 -22.80 -0.74
C LEU A 32 17.05 -21.47 -1.28
N ARG A 33 17.25 -21.20 -2.57
CA ARG A 33 16.71 -20.02 -3.26
C ARG A 33 15.19 -20.06 -3.31
N GLN A 34 14.61 -21.20 -3.69
CA GLN A 34 13.15 -21.40 -3.73
C GLN A 34 12.51 -21.17 -2.36
N GLU A 35 13.15 -21.64 -1.28
CA GLU A 35 12.66 -21.44 0.09
C GLU A 35 12.70 -19.97 0.51
N LYS A 36 13.75 -19.22 0.10
CA LYS A 36 13.81 -17.77 0.34
C LYS A 36 12.72 -17.01 -0.43
N VAL A 37 12.51 -17.36 -1.70
CA VAL A 37 11.44 -16.75 -2.52
C VAL A 37 10.08 -16.98 -1.88
N LYS A 38 9.77 -18.22 -1.49
CA LYS A 38 8.52 -18.55 -0.79
C LYS A 38 8.32 -17.74 0.49
N LYS A 39 9.38 -17.58 1.31
CA LYS A 39 9.31 -16.75 2.53
C LYS A 39 8.99 -15.29 2.22
N PHE A 40 9.54 -14.74 1.14
CA PHE A 40 9.25 -13.37 0.72
C PHE A 40 7.83 -13.22 0.17
N GLU A 41 7.36 -14.17 -0.62
CA GLU A 41 5.99 -14.23 -1.12
C GLU A 41 4.99 -14.31 0.05
N ASP A 42 5.22 -15.23 0.99
CA ASP A 42 4.42 -15.35 2.22
C ASP A 42 4.40 -14.04 3.02
N PHE A 43 5.54 -13.34 3.14
CA PHE A 43 5.59 -12.07 3.87
C PHE A 43 4.80 -10.97 3.16
N VAL A 44 4.91 -10.88 1.83
CA VAL A 44 4.13 -9.92 1.04
C VAL A 44 2.63 -10.20 1.19
N ASP A 45 2.23 -11.47 1.06
CA ASP A 45 0.82 -11.86 1.04
C ASP A 45 0.17 -11.82 2.42
N ARG A 46 0.85 -12.28 3.47
CA ARG A 46 0.28 -12.38 4.81
C ARG A 46 0.39 -11.09 5.62
N ARG A 47 1.25 -10.15 5.22
CA ARG A 47 1.50 -8.92 5.97
C ARG A 47 1.38 -7.67 5.11
N LEU A 48 2.26 -7.48 4.13
CA LEU A 48 2.31 -6.19 3.41
C LEU A 48 1.03 -5.87 2.64
N LYS A 49 0.39 -6.86 2.02
CA LYS A 49 -0.89 -6.67 1.32
C LYS A 49 -2.04 -6.33 2.30
N PRO A 50 -2.26 -7.10 3.39
CA PRO A 50 -3.21 -6.71 4.43
C PRO A 50 -2.93 -5.33 5.02
N ASP A 51 -1.68 -5.01 5.34
CA ASP A 51 -1.28 -3.70 5.89
C ASP A 51 -1.62 -2.57 4.90
N LEU A 52 -1.41 -2.79 3.60
CA LEU A 52 -1.76 -1.83 2.55
C LEU A 52 -3.28 -1.60 2.48
N VAL A 53 -4.08 -2.67 2.48
CA VAL A 53 -5.54 -2.60 2.45
C VAL A 53 -6.06 -1.85 3.68
N ASN A 54 -5.53 -2.18 4.86
CA ASN A 54 -5.89 -1.51 6.11
C ASN A 54 -5.54 -0.02 6.07
N ALA A 55 -4.33 0.35 5.63
CA ALA A 55 -3.92 1.75 5.54
C ALA A 55 -4.79 2.56 4.56
N ILE A 56 -5.19 1.96 3.43
CA ILE A 56 -6.12 2.58 2.48
C ILE A 56 -7.49 2.78 3.14
N ALA A 57 -8.04 1.75 3.79
CA ALA A 57 -9.34 1.84 4.45
C ALA A 57 -9.37 2.91 5.56
N GLN A 58 -8.29 3.04 6.33
CA GLN A 58 -8.17 4.08 7.34
C GLN A 58 -8.17 5.48 6.72
N ARG A 59 -7.40 5.69 5.64
CA ARG A 59 -7.38 6.97 4.92
C ARG A 59 -8.75 7.30 4.32
N ASP A 60 -9.43 6.32 3.76
CA ASP A 60 -10.76 6.50 3.16
C ASP A 60 -11.81 6.86 4.23
N ASN A 61 -11.71 6.30 5.43
CA ASN A 61 -12.51 6.73 6.58
C ASN A 61 -12.27 8.21 6.94
N LEU A 62 -11.01 8.67 6.93
CA LEU A 62 -10.68 10.07 7.18
C LEU A 62 -11.24 11.00 6.10
N PHE A 63 -11.21 10.61 4.82
CA PHE A 63 -11.85 11.38 3.76
C PHE A 63 -13.35 11.47 3.95
N GLN A 64 -14.00 10.40 4.40
CA GLN A 64 -15.43 10.42 4.72
C GLN A 64 -15.74 11.39 5.87
N GLN A 65 -14.92 11.39 6.93
CA GLN A 65 -15.05 12.35 8.02
C GLN A 65 -14.83 13.79 7.55
N GLN A 66 -13.81 14.03 6.73
CA GLN A 66 -13.53 15.34 6.15
C GLN A 66 -14.71 15.85 5.32
N LYS A 67 -15.33 14.98 4.52
CA LYS A 67 -16.53 15.32 3.75
C LYS A 67 -17.69 15.73 4.66
N THR A 68 -17.95 14.98 5.73
CA THR A 68 -19.00 15.32 6.71
C THR A 68 -18.79 16.70 7.33
N PHE A 69 -17.55 17.04 7.70
CA PHE A 69 -17.23 18.38 8.21
C PHE A 69 -17.37 19.49 7.17
N LEU A 70 -16.99 19.23 5.91
CA LEU A 70 -17.16 20.18 4.83
C LEU A 70 -18.64 20.46 4.53
N ASP A 71 -19.48 19.44 4.55
CA ASP A 71 -20.92 19.57 4.36
C ASP A 71 -21.56 20.35 5.53
N LEU A 72 -21.16 20.04 6.77
CA LEU A 72 -21.59 20.79 7.95
C LEU A 72 -21.20 22.28 7.87
N LYS A 73 -19.95 22.58 7.49
CA LYS A 73 -19.46 23.95 7.31
C LYS A 73 -20.32 24.73 6.32
N LYS A 74 -20.56 24.17 5.13
CA LYS A 74 -21.40 24.80 4.10
C LYS A 74 -22.82 25.05 4.61
N ASN A 75 -23.39 24.12 5.36
CA ASN A 75 -24.72 24.27 5.93
C ASN A 75 -24.76 25.43 6.93
N ILE A 76 -23.76 25.54 7.82
CA ILE A 76 -23.66 26.64 8.78
C ILE A 76 -23.47 27.98 8.06
N GLU A 77 -22.55 28.06 7.10
CA GLU A 77 -22.32 29.27 6.29
C GLU A 77 -23.58 29.71 5.55
N ASN A 78 -24.38 28.75 5.04
CA ASN A 78 -25.65 29.05 4.40
C ASN A 78 -26.70 29.57 5.39
N LEU A 79 -26.77 29.03 6.62
CA LEU A 79 -27.67 29.52 7.65
C LEU A 79 -27.28 30.95 8.08
N GLU A 80 -26.00 31.18 8.32
CA GLU A 80 -25.45 32.47 8.74
C GLU A 80 -25.65 33.54 7.66
N LYS A 81 -25.26 33.26 6.41
CA LYS A 81 -25.37 34.19 5.28
C LYS A 81 -26.80 34.62 5.01
N ASN A 82 -27.76 33.71 5.18
CA ASN A 82 -29.17 33.99 4.92
C ASN A 82 -29.92 34.47 6.18
N GLY A 83 -29.24 34.54 7.34
CA GLY A 83 -29.85 34.94 8.61
C GLY A 83 -31.06 34.08 8.98
N VAL A 84 -31.07 32.80 8.61
CA VAL A 84 -32.19 31.88 8.88
C VAL A 84 -32.13 31.56 10.36
N THR A 85 -33.06 32.09 11.16
CA THR A 85 -33.11 31.90 12.63
C THR A 85 -34.07 30.81 13.07
N SER A 86 -34.96 30.36 12.18
CA SER A 86 -35.85 29.22 12.39
C SER A 86 -36.04 28.50 11.07
N MET A 87 -36.27 27.19 11.09
CA MET A 87 -36.46 26.43 9.86
C MET A 87 -37.38 25.22 10.06
N ARG A 88 -38.08 24.84 8.98
CA ARG A 88 -38.79 23.56 8.90
C ARG A 88 -38.01 22.64 7.97
N SER A 89 -37.80 21.39 8.39
CA SER A 89 -37.07 20.39 7.63
C SER A 89 -37.80 19.05 7.64
N MET A 90 -37.61 18.26 6.57
CA MET A 90 -38.06 16.87 6.53
C MET A 90 -36.90 15.97 6.96
N VAL A 91 -37.05 15.32 8.10
CA VAL A 91 -36.04 14.43 8.67
C VAL A 91 -36.38 12.99 8.30
N ASN A 92 -35.43 12.29 7.69
CA ASN A 92 -35.56 10.87 7.39
C ASN A 92 -35.36 10.06 8.68
N LEU A 93 -36.35 9.25 9.05
CA LEU A 93 -36.34 8.37 10.22
C LEU A 93 -35.91 6.92 9.90
N GLY A 94 -35.68 6.62 8.61
CA GLY A 94 -35.36 5.29 8.08
C GLY A 94 -36.42 4.79 7.10
N SER A 95 -36.05 3.84 6.22
CA SER A 95 -36.95 3.17 5.27
C SER A 95 -37.82 4.12 4.43
N GLU A 96 -37.25 5.25 3.98
CA GLU A 96 -37.95 6.31 3.24
C GLU A 96 -39.15 6.92 4.01
N VAL A 97 -39.16 6.82 5.33
CA VAL A 97 -40.13 7.48 6.20
C VAL A 97 -39.57 8.83 6.62
N TYR A 98 -40.30 9.89 6.32
CA TYR A 98 -39.89 11.26 6.62
C TYR A 98 -40.87 11.91 7.60
N MET A 99 -40.33 12.64 8.58
CA MET A 99 -41.08 13.42 9.55
C MET A 99 -40.76 14.89 9.40
N GLN A 100 -41.78 15.74 9.47
CA GLN A 100 -41.57 17.17 9.49
C GLN A 100 -41.12 17.62 10.88
N ALA A 101 -39.96 18.27 10.94
CA ALA A 101 -39.41 18.87 12.14
C ALA A 101 -39.41 20.40 12.01
N GLU A 102 -39.69 21.08 13.11
CA GLU A 102 -39.54 22.52 13.25
C GLU A 102 -38.38 22.81 14.19
N VAL A 103 -37.46 23.65 13.72
CA VAL A 103 -36.29 24.10 14.46
C VAL A 103 -36.54 25.56 14.86
N PRO A 104 -36.83 25.84 16.14
CA PRO A 104 -37.21 27.16 16.60
C PRO A 104 -36.03 28.14 16.65
N ASP A 105 -34.82 27.64 16.90
CA ASP A 105 -33.57 28.41 16.87
C ASP A 105 -32.48 27.60 16.16
N THR A 106 -31.93 28.19 15.12
CA THR A 106 -30.83 27.62 14.31
C THR A 106 -29.47 28.18 14.68
N ARG A 107 -29.40 29.23 15.53
CA ARG A 107 -28.15 29.90 15.92
C ARG A 107 -27.26 29.01 16.79
N HIS A 108 -27.88 28.03 17.44
CA HIS A 108 -27.23 27.03 18.27
C HIS A 108 -27.35 25.66 17.62
N ILE A 109 -26.23 24.95 17.53
CA ILE A 109 -26.17 23.60 16.98
C ILE A 109 -25.40 22.68 17.92
N PHE A 110 -25.82 21.42 17.98
CA PHE A 110 -25.07 20.39 18.69
C PHE A 110 -24.06 19.73 17.75
N VAL A 111 -22.79 19.78 18.10
CA VAL A 111 -21.71 19.13 17.35
C VAL A 111 -21.12 18.00 18.20
N ASP A 112 -21.01 16.81 17.61
CA ASP A 112 -20.33 15.67 18.22
C ASP A 112 -18.82 15.95 18.32
N ILE A 113 -18.29 15.93 19.55
CA ILE A 113 -16.87 16.12 19.82
C ILE A 113 -16.13 14.80 20.03
N GLY A 114 -16.87 13.68 20.10
CA GLY A 114 -16.40 12.32 20.32
C GLY A 114 -16.87 11.72 21.65
N LEU A 115 -16.70 10.40 21.77
CA LEU A 115 -17.05 9.63 22.98
C LEU A 115 -18.53 9.75 23.40
N GLY A 116 -19.42 10.07 22.46
CA GLY A 116 -20.85 10.26 22.72
C GLY A 116 -21.22 11.63 23.29
N PHE A 117 -20.27 12.55 23.41
CA PHE A 117 -20.52 13.91 23.90
C PHE A 117 -20.83 14.85 22.75
N HIS A 118 -21.89 15.63 22.94
CA HIS A 118 -22.32 16.67 22.02
C HIS A 118 -22.27 18.00 22.75
N VAL A 119 -21.66 19.00 22.12
CA VAL A 119 -21.53 20.35 22.68
C VAL A 119 -22.39 21.29 21.84
N GLU A 120 -23.12 22.16 22.53
CA GLU A 120 -23.85 23.25 21.91
C GLU A 120 -22.89 24.36 21.51
N PHE A 121 -22.89 24.73 20.24
CA PHE A 121 -22.07 25.80 19.67
C PHE A 121 -22.93 26.84 18.98
N THR A 122 -22.50 28.09 19.04
CA THR A 122 -22.90 29.10 18.06
C THR A 122 -22.31 28.81 16.68
N TRP A 123 -22.83 29.44 15.62
CA TRP A 123 -22.26 29.31 14.27
C TRP A 123 -20.75 29.60 14.23
N GLN A 124 -20.31 30.69 14.85
CA GLN A 124 -18.90 31.09 14.83
C GLN A 124 -18.01 30.09 15.55
N GLU A 125 -18.42 29.62 16.73
CA GLU A 125 -17.66 28.62 17.50
C GLU A 125 -17.58 27.29 16.74
N ALA A 126 -18.68 26.88 16.09
CA ALA A 126 -18.70 25.68 15.26
C ALA A 126 -17.74 25.81 14.06
N LEU A 127 -17.73 26.95 13.36
CA LEU A 127 -16.81 27.19 12.25
C LEU A 127 -15.35 27.17 12.70
N GLN A 128 -15.04 27.75 13.86
CA GLN A 128 -13.71 27.68 14.47
C GLN A 128 -13.32 26.23 14.80
N PHE A 129 -14.21 25.47 15.44
CA PHE A 129 -13.99 24.06 15.76
C PHE A 129 -13.75 23.21 14.50
N ILE A 130 -14.57 23.40 13.46
CA ILE A 130 -14.43 22.69 12.18
C ILE A 130 -13.06 22.98 11.57
N SER A 131 -12.59 24.24 11.56
CA SER A 131 -11.28 24.58 10.99
C SER A 131 -10.12 23.82 11.65
N VAL A 132 -10.17 23.65 12.98
CA VAL A 132 -9.16 22.90 13.75
C VAL A 132 -9.25 21.40 13.42
N ARG A 133 -10.47 20.86 13.30
CA ARG A 133 -10.70 19.46 12.93
C ARG A 133 -10.25 19.15 11.50
N GLU A 134 -10.56 20.02 10.53
CA GLU A 134 -10.12 19.89 9.14
C GLU A 134 -8.59 19.86 9.04
N ALA A 135 -7.89 20.76 9.74
CA ALA A 135 -6.43 20.77 9.76
C ALA A 135 -5.83 19.49 10.35
N ARG A 136 -6.47 18.92 11.39
CA ARG A 136 -6.06 17.63 11.97
C ARG A 136 -6.29 16.47 11.00
N LEU A 137 -7.45 16.41 10.36
CA LEU A 137 -7.79 15.37 9.39
C LEU A 137 -6.83 15.41 8.19
N ALA A 138 -6.52 16.61 7.67
CA ALA A 138 -5.57 16.78 6.58
C ALA A 138 -4.19 16.18 6.91
N ARG A 139 -3.65 16.47 8.10
CA ARG A 139 -2.37 15.87 8.55
C ARG A 139 -2.43 14.35 8.61
N GLN A 140 -3.51 13.78 9.15
CA GLN A 140 -3.67 12.33 9.23
C GLN A 140 -3.79 11.69 7.84
N ILE A 141 -4.48 12.34 6.91
CA ILE A 141 -4.57 11.89 5.51
C ILE A 141 -3.18 11.87 4.86
N ASP A 142 -2.35 12.89 5.10
CA ASP A 142 -0.98 12.94 4.59
C ASP A 142 -0.12 11.81 5.20
N GLU A 143 -0.21 11.59 6.51
CA GLU A 143 0.48 10.49 7.21
C GLU A 143 0.13 9.12 6.61
N TYR A 144 -1.17 8.84 6.41
CA TYR A 144 -1.59 7.59 5.77
C TYR A 144 -1.19 7.52 4.30
N THR A 145 -1.16 8.64 3.59
CA THR A 145 -0.69 8.69 2.19
C THR A 145 0.78 8.31 2.10
N HIS A 146 1.62 8.83 3.00
CA HIS A 146 3.02 8.44 3.11
C HIS A 146 3.19 6.98 3.51
N LEU A 147 2.39 6.48 4.46
CA LEU A 147 2.40 5.07 4.87
C LEU A 147 2.06 4.12 3.70
N ILE A 148 0.99 4.43 2.97
CA ILE A 148 0.57 3.68 1.77
C ILE A 148 1.70 3.66 0.74
N ALA A 149 2.34 4.80 0.47
CA ALA A 149 3.46 4.88 -0.47
C ALA A 149 4.65 4.04 0.00
N SER A 150 4.97 4.08 1.29
CA SER A 150 6.04 3.27 1.90
C SER A 150 5.78 1.77 1.76
N ILE A 151 4.57 1.31 2.08
CA ILE A 151 4.20 -0.11 1.95
C ILE A 151 4.25 -0.55 0.48
N LYS A 152 3.71 0.26 -0.45
CA LYS A 152 3.79 -0.01 -1.89
C LYS A 152 5.24 -0.13 -2.37
N ALA A 153 6.11 0.76 -1.90
CA ALA A 153 7.54 0.72 -2.23
C ALA A 153 8.20 -0.55 -1.68
N GLN A 154 7.90 -0.95 -0.44
CA GLN A 154 8.42 -2.19 0.16
C GLN A 154 8.00 -3.42 -0.64
N ILE A 155 6.71 -3.52 -1.01
CA ILE A 155 6.21 -4.61 -1.87
C ILE A 155 6.97 -4.65 -3.20
N LYS A 156 7.09 -3.49 -3.88
CA LYS A 156 7.82 -3.39 -5.15
C LYS A 156 9.29 -3.84 -5.00
N MET A 157 9.95 -3.41 -3.94
CA MET A 157 11.35 -3.78 -3.66
C MET A 157 11.53 -5.28 -3.43
N VAL A 158 10.56 -5.95 -2.77
CA VAL A 158 10.60 -7.41 -2.59
C VAL A 158 10.51 -8.11 -3.95
N TYR A 159 9.56 -7.73 -4.81
CA TYR A 159 9.44 -8.32 -6.14
C TYR A 159 10.67 -8.09 -7.01
N VAL A 160 11.23 -6.88 -7.01
CA VAL A 160 12.47 -6.58 -7.75
C VAL A 160 13.62 -7.47 -7.26
N LYS A 161 13.77 -7.66 -5.95
CA LYS A 161 14.81 -8.54 -5.38
C LYS A 161 14.60 -10.01 -5.76
N VAL A 162 13.36 -10.49 -5.75
CA VAL A 162 13.03 -11.86 -6.18
C VAL A 162 13.34 -12.04 -7.67
N SER A 163 12.94 -11.08 -8.53
CA SER A 163 13.18 -11.13 -9.98
C SER A 163 14.65 -10.93 -10.39
N ALA A 164 15.41 -10.08 -9.69
CA ALA A 164 16.84 -9.90 -9.94
C ALA A 164 17.65 -11.15 -9.57
N ASN A 165 17.22 -11.89 -8.53
CA ASN A 165 17.83 -13.13 -8.10
C ASN A 165 17.61 -14.28 -9.11
N SER A 166 16.57 -14.19 -9.95
CA SER A 166 16.41 -15.06 -11.14
C SER A 166 17.31 -14.66 -12.31
N PHE A 167 17.67 -13.38 -12.45
CA PHE A 167 18.49 -12.86 -13.56
C PHE A 167 20.00 -13.08 -13.36
N SER A 168 20.48 -13.09 -12.12
CA SER A 168 21.88 -13.41 -11.79
C SER A 168 22.30 -14.83 -12.14
N TYR A 169 21.35 -15.71 -12.50
CA TYR A 169 21.58 -17.11 -12.84
C TYR A 169 21.73 -17.35 -14.36
N GLN A 170 21.07 -16.56 -15.21
CA GLN A 170 21.25 -16.64 -16.67
C GLN A 170 22.65 -16.22 -17.12
N ARG A 171 23.36 -15.40 -16.34
CA ARG A 171 24.75 -15.00 -16.62
C ARG A 171 25.79 -16.06 -16.19
N SER A 172 25.45 -16.98 -15.29
CA SER A 172 26.36 -18.05 -14.84
C SER A 172 26.27 -19.34 -15.66
N GLU A 173 25.35 -19.45 -16.61
CA GLU A 173 25.16 -20.63 -17.48
C GLU A 173 25.64 -20.43 -18.93
N LEU A 174 26.28 -19.31 -19.26
CA LEU A 174 26.88 -19.09 -20.59
C LEU A 174 28.38 -19.45 -20.57
N PRO A 175 28.82 -20.49 -21.33
CA PRO A 175 30.23 -20.77 -21.47
C PRO A 175 30.87 -19.77 -22.44
N GLY A 176 31.79 -18.96 -21.91
CA GLY A 176 32.86 -18.25 -22.61
C GLY A 176 32.50 -17.55 -23.92
N GLU A 177 32.15 -16.27 -23.87
CA GLU A 177 32.33 -15.37 -25.00
C GLU A 177 33.54 -14.46 -24.76
N THR A 178 34.53 -14.67 -25.62
CA THR A 178 35.74 -13.87 -25.75
C THR A 178 35.42 -12.42 -26.12
N HIS A 179 36.21 -11.51 -25.56
CA HIS A 179 36.28 -10.08 -25.89
C HIS A 179 36.00 -9.79 -27.38
N GLN A 180 35.00 -8.94 -27.65
CA GLN A 180 34.98 -8.11 -28.85
C GLN A 180 34.33 -6.75 -28.51
N THR A 181 35.16 -5.71 -28.51
CA THR A 181 34.75 -4.30 -28.51
C THR A 181 34.06 -3.96 -29.83
N CYS A 182 32.91 -3.29 -29.78
CA CYS A 182 32.42 -2.33 -30.78
C CYS A 182 31.22 -1.55 -30.21
N GLY A 183 31.11 -0.27 -30.55
CA GLY A 183 30.35 0.74 -29.80
C GLY A 183 28.93 1.06 -30.28
N GLY A 184 28.39 2.12 -29.64
CA GLY A 184 27.11 2.80 -29.91
C GLY A 184 25.88 2.04 -29.42
N GLU A 185 24.80 2.65 -28.94
CA GLU A 185 24.41 4.02 -28.62
C GLU A 185 23.17 3.92 -27.69
N VAL A 186 23.09 4.87 -26.75
CA VAL A 186 21.90 5.63 -26.31
C VAL A 186 20.57 4.90 -26.01
N TYR A 187 20.16 5.00 -24.74
CA TYR A 187 18.82 4.71 -24.22
C TYR A 187 17.73 5.63 -24.81
N ALA A 188 16.56 5.07 -25.13
CA ALA A 188 15.33 5.84 -25.34
C ALA A 188 14.14 5.21 -24.59
N TRP A 189 13.66 6.00 -23.63
CA TRP A 189 12.34 6.13 -22.97
C TRP A 189 11.37 4.95 -22.89
#